data_AF-A0A485BFB6-F1
#
_entry.id   AF-A0A485BFB6-F1
#
_cell.length_a   1.000
_cell.length_b   1.000
_cell.length_c   1.000
_cell.angle_alpha   90.00
_cell.angle_beta   90.00
_cell.angle_gamma   90.00
#
_symmetry.space_group_name_H-M   'P 1'
#
loop_
_entity.id
_entity.type
_entity.pdbx_description
1 polymer ?
#
loop_
_entity_poly.entity_id
_entity_poly.type
_entity_poly.pdbx_seq_one_letter_code
_entity_poly.pdbx_strand_id
1 'polypeptide(L)' 'MQLLRGLGLKAIEIPTDPNTGISVEALEMALDQWPIKGVILVPNCNNPQGFIMPDARKRAVLNLAQRYDIVIF' A
#
# COMPACT_ATOMS: atom_id res chain seq x y z
N MET A 1 -4.25 12.87 -1.98
CA MET A 1 -5.35 12.71 -2.97
C MET A 1 -5.45 13.83 -3.99
N GLN A 2 -5.31 15.11 -3.64
CA GLN A 2 -5.39 16.21 -4.62
C GLN A 2 -4.27 16.16 -5.68
N LEU A 3 -3.03 15.84 -5.29
CA LEU A 3 -1.92 15.70 -6.22
C LEU A 3 -2.15 14.59 -7.26
N LEU A 4 -2.55 13.38 -6.81
CA LEU A 4 -2.80 12.25 -7.71
C LEU A 4 -3.92 12.57 -8.72
N ARG A 5 -5.00 13.21 -8.26
CA ARG A 5 -6.08 13.67 -9.15
C ARG A 5 -5.62 14.75 -10.12
N GLY A 6 -4.79 15.70 -9.67
CA GLY A 6 -4.21 16.74 -10.53
C GLY A 6 -3.29 16.18 -11.63
N LEU A 7 -2.67 15.02 -11.39
CA LEU A 7 -1.85 14.29 -12.36
C LEU A 7 -2.67 13.32 -13.26
N GLY A 8 -4.00 13.27 -13.10
CA GLY A 8 -4.86 12.34 -13.84
C GLY A 8 -4.69 10.87 -13.45
N LEU A 9 -4.07 10.59 -12.30
CA LEU A 9 -3.84 9.24 -11.81
C LEU A 9 -5.10 8.69 -11.11
N LYS A 10 -5.40 7.42 -11.38
CA LYS A 10 -6.43 6.67 -10.66
C LYS A 10 -5.81 6.10 -9.39
N ALA A 11 -6.46 6.34 -8.25
CA ALA A 11 -6.03 5.83 -6.95
C ALA A 11 -7.09 4.87 -6.40
N ILE A 12 -6.65 3.78 -5.79
CA ILE A 12 -7.48 2.80 -5.10
C ILE A 12 -7.07 2.82 -3.63
N GLU A 13 -8.04 2.94 -2.74
CA GLU A 13 -7.79 2.92 -1.30
C GLU A 13 -7.76 1.47 -0.81
N ILE A 14 -6.73 1.12 -0.05
CA ILE A 14 -6.60 -0.18 0.59
C ILE A 14 -6.88 -0.02 2.09
N PRO A 15 -7.72 -0.88 2.70
CA PRO A 15 -7.98 -0.84 4.13
C PRO A 15 -6.69 -0.94 4.96
N THR A 16 -6.64 -0.16 6.05
CA THR A 16 -5.50 -0.11 6.96
C THR A 16 -5.97 -0.30 8.40
N ASP A 17 -5.38 -1.26 9.08
CA ASP A 17 -5.59 -1.52 10.50
C ASP A 17 -4.66 -0.62 11.34
N PRO A 18 -5.17 0.03 12.41
CA PRO A 18 -4.38 0.96 13.22
C PRO A 18 -3.27 0.31 14.04
N ASN A 19 -3.14 -1.02 14.08
CA ASN A 19 -2.07 -1.70 14.82
C ASN A 19 -1.06 -2.35 13.86
N THR A 20 -1.54 -2.93 12.77
CA THR A 20 -0.77 -3.79 11.88
C THR A 20 -0.52 -3.17 10.50
N GLY A 21 -1.20 -2.08 10.17
CA GLY A 21 -1.04 -1.33 8.94
C GLY A 21 -1.90 -1.85 7.79
N ILE A 22 -1.42 -1.65 6.54
CA ILE A 22 -2.18 -2.00 5.32
C ILE A 22 -2.57 -3.48 5.31
N SER A 23 -3.81 -3.77 4.89
CA SER A 23 -4.20 -5.15 4.60
C SER A 23 -3.44 -5.64 3.37
N VAL A 24 -2.55 -6.59 3.60
CA VAL A 24 -1.75 -7.25 2.57
C VAL A 24 -2.65 -8.04 1.63
N GLU A 25 -3.70 -8.65 2.19
CA GLU A 25 -4.66 -9.46 1.48
C GLU A 25 -5.50 -8.60 0.51
N ALA A 26 -5.98 -7.44 0.98
CA ALA A 26 -6.69 -6.49 0.13
C ALA A 26 -5.78 -5.88 -0.95
N LEU A 27 -4.50 -5.65 -0.64
CA LEU A 27 -3.51 -5.21 -1.63
C LEU A 27 -3.31 -6.26 -2.72
N GLU A 28 -3.12 -7.53 -2.36
CA GLU A 28 -2.97 -8.62 -3.33
C GLU A 28 -4.19 -8.75 -4.24
N MET A 29 -5.40 -8.72 -3.68
CA MET A 29 -6.64 -8.74 -4.47
C MET A 29 -6.71 -7.57 -5.47
N ALA A 30 -6.29 -6.38 -5.05
CA ALA A 30 -6.28 -5.21 -5.93
C ALA A 30 -5.24 -5.34 -7.06
N LEU A 31 -4.07 -5.92 -6.77
CA LEU A 31 -3.03 -6.18 -7.75
C LEU A 31 -3.43 -7.24 -8.78
N ASP A 32 -4.21 -8.24 -8.37
CA ASP A 32 -4.78 -9.25 -9.27
C ASP A 32 -5.86 -8.67 -10.20
N GLN A 33 -6.65 -7.71 -9.69
CA GLN A 33 -7.78 -7.17 -10.43
C GLN A 33 -7.42 -6.03 -11.39
N TRP A 34 -6.39 -5.24 -11.07
CA TRP A 34 -6.05 -4.03 -11.81
C TRP A 34 -4.55 -3.90 -12.08
N PRO A 35 -4.15 -3.26 -13.20
CA PRO A 35 -2.74 -3.06 -13.54
C PRO A 35 -2.12 -1.90 -12.73
N ILE A 36 -2.09 -2.03 -11.42
CA ILE A 36 -1.53 -1.04 -10.49
C ILE A 36 -0.01 -0.96 -10.72
N LYS A 37 0.54 0.27 -10.70
CA LYS A 37 1.98 0.53 -10.94
C LYS A 37 2.78 0.87 -9.69
N GLY A 38 2.10 1.15 -8.58
CA GLY A 38 2.77 1.40 -7.33
C GLY A 38 1.81 1.55 -6.16
N VAL A 39 2.39 1.53 -4.96
CA VAL A 39 1.71 1.70 -3.68
C VAL A 39 2.41 2.81 -2.90
N ILE A 40 1.63 3.72 -2.32
CA ILE A 40 2.14 4.75 -1.41
C ILE A 40 1.97 4.22 0.01
N LEU A 41 3.06 4.09 0.75
CA LEU A 41 3.05 3.46 2.06
C LEU A 41 3.85 4.27 3.08
N VAL A 42 3.24 4.54 4.25
CA VAL A 42 3.93 5.07 5.42
C VAL A 42 3.95 3.99 6.51
N PRO A 43 4.97 3.10 6.53
CA PRO A 43 4.98 1.92 7.39
C PRO A 43 5.48 2.20 8.81
N ASN A 44 6.11 3.34 9.08
CA ASN A 44 6.60 3.72 10.40
C ASN A 44 6.04 5.10 10.75
N CYS A 45 5.56 5.26 11.99
CA CYS A 45 4.92 6.50 12.45
C CYS A 45 3.88 6.97 11.44
N ASN A 46 2.97 6.06 11.06
CA ASN A 46 1.98 6.33 10.02
C ASN A 46 1.22 7.63 10.27
N ASN A 47 0.95 8.39 9.22
CA ASN A 47 0.09 9.56 9.31
C ASN A 47 -1.28 9.22 8.69
N PRO A 48 -2.40 9.32 9.44
CA PRO A 48 -2.56 9.92 10.78
C PRO A 48 -2.52 8.94 11.96
N GLN A 49 -2.45 7.63 11.71
CA GLN A 49 -2.77 6.62 12.73
C GLN A 49 -1.64 6.34 13.74
N GLY A 50 -0.41 6.79 13.48
CA GLY A 50 0.73 6.69 14.40
C GLY A 50 1.38 5.30 14.51
N PHE A 51 0.85 4.28 13.83
CA PHE A 51 1.33 2.91 13.99
C PHE A 51 2.74 2.68 13.41
N ILE A 52 3.35 1.59 13.89
CA ILE A 52 4.57 1.01 13.32
C ILE A 52 4.20 -0.38 12.79
N MET A 53 4.30 -0.54 11.47
CA MET A 53 3.98 -1.79 10.81
C MET A 53 4.96 -2.88 11.26
N PRO A 54 4.48 -4.06 11.70
CA PRO A 54 5.34 -5.17 12.04
C PRO A 54 6.22 -5.60 10.86
N ASP A 55 7.44 -6.06 11.13
CA ASP A 55 8.39 -6.44 10.08
C ASP A 55 7.87 -7.57 9.18
N ALA A 56 7.09 -8.50 9.72
CA ALA A 56 6.44 -9.55 8.93
C ALA A 56 5.49 -8.95 7.87
N ARG A 57 4.74 -7.90 8.21
CA ARG A 57 3.84 -7.21 7.29
C ARG A 57 4.62 -6.41 6.24
N LYS A 58 5.70 -5.72 6.64
CA LYS A 58 6.61 -5.04 5.70
C LYS A 58 7.19 -6.01 4.66
N ARG A 59 7.66 -7.18 5.11
CA ARG A 59 8.18 -8.23 4.21
C ARG A 59 7.10 -8.76 3.27
N ALA A 60 5.87 -8.93 3.74
CA ALA A 60 4.77 -9.38 2.89
C ALA A 60 4.46 -8.37 1.77
N VAL A 61 4.43 -7.06 2.08
CA VAL A 61 4.27 -6.01 1.06
C VAL A 61 5.44 -6.01 0.08
N LEU A 62 6.68 -6.18 0.55
CA LEU A 62 7.85 -6.28 -0.34
C LEU A 62 7.75 -7.47 -1.29
N ASN A 63 7.33 -8.64 -0.79
CA ASN A 63 7.15 -9.83 -1.62
C ASN A 63 6.09 -9.61 -2.71
N LEU A 64 4.98 -8.95 -2.38
CA LEU A 64 3.98 -8.56 -3.37
C LEU A 64 4.55 -7.57 -4.39
N ALA A 65 5.28 -6.55 -3.93
CA ALA A 65 5.88 -5.56 -4.82
C ALA A 65 6.84 -6.19 -5.82
N GLN A 66 7.65 -7.16 -5.39
CA GLN A 66 8.52 -7.93 -6.26
C GLN A 66 7.75 -8.84 -7.22
N ARG A 67 6.72 -9.54 -6.74
CA ARG A 67 5.92 -10.47 -7.55
C ARG A 67 5.14 -9.77 -8.67
N TYR A 68 4.59 -8.60 -8.38
CA TYR A 68 3.77 -7.83 -9.32
C TYR A 68 4.54 -6.73 -10.06
N ASP A 69 5.85 -6.59 -9.79
CA ASP A 69 6.73 -5.57 -10.37
C ASP A 69 6.16 -4.14 -10.22
N ILE A 70 5.87 -3.76 -8.96
CA ILE A 70 5.32 -2.44 -8.63
C ILE A 70 6.27 -1.63 -7.73
N VAL A 71 6.17 -0.31 -7.83
CA VAL A 71 6.99 0.62 -7.03
C VAL A 71 6.36 0.87 -5.67
N ILE A 72 7.17 0.92 -4.61
CA ILE A 72 6.76 1.41 -3.29
C ILE A 72 7.25 2.85 -3.14
N PHE A 73 6.34 3.77 -2.82
CA PHE A 73 6.60 5.19 -2.54
C PHE A 73 6.48 5.50 -1.06
#